data_AF-A0A1Y3NB94-F1
#
_entry.id   AF-A0A1Y3NB94-F1
#
_cell.length_a   1.000
_cell.length_b   1.000
_cell.length_c   1.000
_cell.angle_alpha   90.00
_cell.angle_beta   90.00
_cell.angle_gamma   90.00
#
_symmetry.space_group_name_H-M   'P 1'
#
loop_
_entity.id
_entity.type
_entity.pdbx_description
1 polymer ?
#
loop_
_entity_poly.entity_id
_entity_poly.type
_entity_poly.pdbx_seq_one_letter_code
_entity_poly.pdbx_strand_id
1 'polypeptide(L)'
;KSRNSLIVIASLVSKAPNLGGLCRTCEIFNAEALVVSSLKIKQDETFKSLAVTSDKWVPMIEVTEENLPEYLTEKRKQGYALLGVEQTNDSVNLNKFSFPEKSVLLLGKTL
;
A
#
# COMPACT_ATOMS: atom_id res chain seq x y z
N LYS A 1 -8.90 -19.40 -2.09
CA LYS A 1 -7.64 -18.88 -2.67
C LYS A 1 -6.96 -18.02 -1.61
N SER A 2 -5.65 -18.18 -1.40
CA SER A 2 -4.86 -17.28 -0.55
C SER A 2 -4.71 -15.91 -1.23
N ARG A 3 -4.49 -14.85 -0.45
CA ARG A 3 -4.11 -13.52 -0.96
C ARG A 3 -2.70 -13.59 -1.54
N ASN A 4 -2.41 -12.69 -2.49
CA ASN A 4 -1.03 -12.49 -2.96
C ASN A 4 -0.23 -11.87 -1.83
N SER A 5 1.03 -12.27 -1.64
CA SER A 5 1.93 -11.74 -0.60
C SER A 5 2.47 -10.34 -0.96
N LEU A 6 1.55 -9.46 -1.34
CA LEU A 6 1.78 -8.09 -1.74
C LEU A 6 1.11 -7.15 -0.74
N ILE A 7 1.91 -6.32 -0.08
CA ILE A 7 1.44 -5.27 0.82
C ILE A 7 1.72 -3.92 0.16
N VAL A 8 0.71 -3.08 0.05
CA VAL A 8 0.85 -1.71 -0.46
C VAL A 8 0.79 -0.75 0.71
N ILE A 9 1.85 0.04 0.92
CA ILE A 9 1.94 1.05 1.96
C ILE A 9 1.69 2.42 1.35
N ALA A 10 0.56 3.00 1.71
CA ALA A 10 0.11 4.33 1.30
C ALA A 10 0.02 5.30 2.49
N SER A 11 0.70 5.03 3.60
CA SER A 11 0.71 5.91 4.77
C SER A 11 1.27 7.32 4.50
N LEU A 12 2.07 7.50 3.44
CA LEU A 12 2.58 8.79 2.99
C LEU A 12 1.65 9.49 1.98
N VAL A 13 0.54 8.84 1.57
CA VAL A 13 -0.44 9.38 0.62
C VAL A 13 -1.55 10.06 1.41
N SER A 14 -1.79 11.34 1.11
CA SER A 14 -2.76 12.18 1.84
C SER A 14 -4.10 12.35 1.12
N LYS A 15 -4.12 12.30 -0.21
CA LYS A 15 -5.31 12.62 -1.01
C LYS A 15 -6.31 11.45 -0.96
N ALA A 16 -7.50 11.69 -0.43
CA ALA A 16 -8.58 10.71 -0.36
C ALA A 16 -8.91 10.02 -1.70
N PRO A 17 -8.91 10.73 -2.85
CA PRO A 17 -9.08 10.06 -4.15
C PRO A 17 -8.04 8.97 -4.44
N ASN A 18 -6.77 9.24 -4.13
CA ASN A 18 -5.68 8.30 -4.38
C ASN A 18 -5.82 7.07 -3.50
N LEU A 19 -6.16 7.26 -2.21
CA LEU A 19 -6.39 6.16 -1.29
C LEU A 19 -7.61 5.31 -1.70
N GLY A 20 -8.68 5.93 -2.19
CA GLY A 20 -9.85 5.22 -2.70
C GLY A 20 -9.53 4.38 -3.94
N GLY A 21 -8.80 4.96 -4.89
CA GLY A 21 -8.31 4.26 -6.08
C GLY A 21 -7.39 3.09 -5.72
N LEU A 22 -6.40 3.31 -4.84
CA LEU A 22 -5.50 2.28 -4.35
C LEU A 22 -6.24 1.15 -3.63
N CYS A 23 -7.24 1.46 -2.82
CA CYS A 23 -8.09 0.46 -2.16
C CYS A 23 -8.76 -0.47 -3.19
N ARG A 24 -9.35 0.12 -4.23
CA ARG A 24 -9.98 -0.64 -5.33
C ARG A 24 -8.97 -1.47 -6.11
N THR A 25 -7.80 -0.92 -6.41
CA THR A 25 -6.72 -1.65 -7.09
C THR A 25 -6.23 -2.83 -6.25
N CYS A 26 -6.00 -2.64 -4.95
CA CYS A 26 -5.54 -3.70 -4.05
C CYS A 26 -6.56 -4.84 -3.92
N GLU A 27 -7.85 -4.53 -3.94
CA GLU A 27 -8.92 -5.54 -3.96
C GLU A 27 -8.87 -6.38 -5.25
N ILE A 28 -8.84 -5.73 -6.42
CA ILE A 28 -8.81 -6.40 -7.74
C ILE A 28 -7.60 -7.33 -7.85
N PHE A 29 -6.42 -6.89 -7.39
CA PHE A 29 -5.19 -7.69 -7.40
C PHE A 29 -5.07 -8.66 -6.22
N ASN A 30 -6.11 -8.79 -5.39
CA ASN A 30 -6.15 -9.67 -4.23
C ASN A 30 -4.91 -9.52 -3.33
N ALA A 31 -4.49 -8.27 -3.11
CA ALA A 31 -3.37 -7.92 -2.27
C ALA A 31 -3.60 -8.38 -0.83
N GLU A 32 -2.50 -8.60 -0.11
CA GLU A 32 -2.54 -9.01 1.29
C GLU A 32 -3.16 -7.91 2.15
N ALA A 33 -2.69 -6.68 1.99
CA ALA A 33 -3.20 -5.52 2.72
C ALA A 33 -2.88 -4.19 2.03
N LEU A 34 -3.73 -3.20 2.29
CA LEU A 34 -3.45 -1.78 2.06
C LEU A 34 -3.17 -1.10 3.42
N VAL A 35 -1.98 -0.55 3.60
CA VAL A 35 -1.60 0.20 4.79
C VAL A 35 -1.83 1.69 4.57
N VAL A 36 -2.50 2.36 5.50
CA VAL A 36 -2.82 3.79 5.45
C VAL A 36 -2.44 4.48 6.75
N SER A 37 -2.28 5.81 6.72
CA SER A 37 -1.95 6.60 7.92
C SER A 37 -3.10 6.69 8.93
N SER A 38 -4.34 6.66 8.45
CA SER A 38 -5.52 6.52 9.31
C SER A 38 -6.68 5.80 8.63
N LEU A 39 -7.30 4.85 9.33
CA LEU A 39 -8.53 4.18 8.93
C LEU A 39 -9.75 5.11 8.98
N LYS A 40 -9.64 6.31 9.57
CA LYS A 40 -10.67 7.35 9.47
C LYS A 40 -10.99 7.69 8.01
N ILE A 41 -10.06 7.46 7.08
CA ILE A 41 -10.28 7.66 5.64
C ILE A 41 -11.49 6.86 5.11
N LYS A 42 -11.87 5.75 5.75
CA LYS A 42 -13.05 4.96 5.36
C LYS A 42 -14.37 5.73 5.53
N GLN A 43 -14.36 6.81 6.29
CA GLN A 43 -15.51 7.69 6.51
C GLN A 43 -15.60 8.82 5.47
N ASP A 44 -14.51 9.11 4.76
CA ASP A 44 -14.45 10.15 3.75
C ASP A 44 -15.29 9.77 2.51
N GLU A 45 -16.18 10.67 2.08
CA GLU A 45 -17.10 10.41 0.96
C GLU A 45 -16.37 10.29 -0.39
N THR A 46 -15.26 11.02 -0.56
CA THR A 46 -14.44 10.95 -1.77
C THR A 46 -13.73 9.60 -1.83
N PHE A 47 -13.16 9.13 -0.72
CA PHE A 47 -12.60 7.78 -0.62
C PHE A 47 -13.66 6.73 -0.95
N LYS A 48 -14.84 6.78 -0.32
CA LYS A 48 -15.92 5.80 -0.55
C LYS A 48 -16.38 5.78 -1.99
N SER A 49 -16.53 6.92 -2.65
CA SER A 49 -16.97 6.97 -4.05
C SER A 49 -16.00 6.26 -5.01
N LEU A 50 -14.71 6.26 -4.71
CA LEU A 50 -13.68 5.61 -5.53
C LEU A 50 -13.39 4.16 -5.10
N ALA A 51 -13.36 3.90 -3.80
CA ALA A 51 -13.20 2.56 -3.24
C ALA A 51 -14.43 1.69 -3.48
N VAL A 52 -15.60 2.30 -3.63
CA VAL A 52 -16.92 1.65 -3.74
C VAL A 52 -17.18 0.79 -2.50
N THR A 53 -16.96 -0.52 -2.58
CA THR A 53 -17.07 -1.46 -1.45
C THR A 53 -15.78 -2.24 -1.19
N SER A 54 -14.69 -1.89 -1.89
CA SER A 54 -13.41 -2.60 -1.86
C SER A 54 -12.82 -2.66 -0.45
N ASP A 55 -13.06 -1.63 0.36
CA ASP A 55 -12.59 -1.50 1.74
C ASP A 55 -13.19 -2.53 2.71
N LYS A 56 -14.24 -3.24 2.29
CA LYS A 56 -14.82 -4.40 3.01
C LYS A 56 -14.11 -5.71 2.67
N TRP A 57 -13.38 -5.75 1.55
CA TRP A 57 -12.79 -6.97 0.99
C TRP A 57 -11.26 -6.97 1.03
N VAL A 58 -10.61 -5.81 0.93
CA VAL A 58 -9.16 -5.69 1.14
C VAL A 58 -8.87 -5.36 2.61
N PRO A 59 -8.00 -6.13 3.29
CA PRO A 59 -7.54 -5.78 4.63
C PRO A 59 -6.88 -4.41 4.62
N MET A 60 -7.35 -3.51 5.48
CA MET A 60 -6.74 -2.19 5.68
C MET A 60 -6.09 -2.14 7.06
N ILE A 61 -4.87 -1.63 7.13
CA ILE A 61 -4.08 -1.53 8.36
C ILE A 61 -3.72 -0.07 8.59
N GLU A 62 -3.92 0.42 9.82
CA GLU A 62 -3.46 1.75 10.22
C GLU A 62 -2.00 1.68 10.65
N VAL A 63 -1.12 2.43 9.97
CA VAL A 63 0.27 2.66 10.39
C VAL A 63 0.60 4.12 10.12
N THR A 64 0.80 4.90 11.18
CA THR A 64 1.20 6.31 11.09
C THR A 64 2.59 6.45 10.47
N GLU A 65 2.91 7.63 9.94
CA GLU A 65 4.24 7.93 9.40
C GLU A 65 5.37 7.66 10.43
N GLU A 66 5.11 7.98 11.70
CA GLU A 66 6.03 7.74 12.83
C GLU A 66 6.32 6.25 13.05
N ASN A 67 5.31 5.39 12.86
CA ASN A 67 5.41 3.94 13.11
C ASN A 67 5.84 3.14 11.87
N LEU A 68 5.97 3.78 10.69
CA LEU A 68 6.40 3.12 9.46
C LEU A 68 7.76 2.43 9.57
N PRO A 69 8.82 3.02 10.17
CA PRO A 69 10.12 2.37 10.26
C PRO A 69 10.07 1.04 11.02
N GLU A 70 9.30 0.96 12.10
CA GLU A 70 9.09 -0.27 12.86
C GLU A 70 8.34 -1.31 12.03
N TYR A 71 7.23 -0.90 11.41
CA TYR A 71 6.43 -1.80 10.56
C TYR A 71 7.24 -2.39 9.39
N LEU A 72 8.04 -1.56 8.71
CA LEU A 72 8.93 -1.99 7.62
C LEU A 72 10.00 -2.98 8.12
N THR A 73 10.57 -2.73 9.30
CA THR A 73 11.56 -3.62 9.92
C THR A 73 10.94 -4.98 10.23
N GLU A 74 9.72 -5.02 10.77
CA GLU A 74 9.02 -6.27 11.03
C GLU A 74 8.67 -7.02 9.75
N LYS A 75 8.23 -6.33 8.69
CA LYS A 75 7.96 -6.97 7.40
C LYS A 75 9.23 -7.54 6.75
N ARG A 76 10.37 -6.86 6.90
CA ARG A 76 11.67 -7.41 6.47
C ARG A 76 12.00 -8.70 7.21
N LYS A 77 11.81 -8.75 8.54
CA LYS A 77 12.02 -9.98 9.34
C LYS A 77 11.08 -11.13 8.92
N GLN A 78 9.88 -10.81 8.44
CA GLN A 78 8.91 -11.77 7.90
C GLN A 78 9.24 -12.25 6.46
N GLY A 79 10.35 -11.78 5.89
CA GLY A 79 10.85 -12.17 4.58
C GLY A 79 10.28 -11.37 3.41
N TYR A 80 9.67 -10.21 3.65
CA TYR A 80 9.25 -9.31 2.57
C TYR A 80 10.43 -8.53 2.01
N ALA A 81 10.50 -8.44 0.69
CA ALA A 81 11.32 -7.45 0.02
C ALA A 81 10.66 -6.07 0.17
N LEU A 82 11.40 -5.09 0.69
CA LEU A 82 10.92 -3.71 0.81
C LEU A 82 11.29 -2.94 -0.46
N LEU A 83 10.27 -2.50 -1.20
CA LEU A 83 10.42 -1.83 -2.49
C LEU A 83 9.87 -0.41 -2.38
N GLY A 84 10.75 0.59 -2.49
CA GLY A 84 10.33 1.98 -2.61
C GLY A 84 9.90 2.30 -4.04
N VAL A 85 8.72 2.88 -4.21
CA VAL A 85 8.23 3.36 -5.50
C VAL A 85 8.52 4.85 -5.59
N GLU A 86 9.72 5.18 -6.06
CA GLU A 86 10.22 6.55 -6.16
C GLU A 86 11.16 6.74 -7.36
N GLN A 87 11.18 7.95 -7.92
CA GLN A 87 12.11 8.34 -8.96
C GLN A 87 13.44 8.76 -8.32
N THR A 88 14.46 7.89 -8.45
CA THR A 88 15.83 8.16 -7.98
C THR A 88 16.83 7.72 -9.05
N ASN A 89 18.06 8.25 -9.00
CA ASN A 89 19.11 7.89 -9.95
C ASN A 89 19.49 6.41 -9.90
N ASP A 90 19.28 5.76 -8.75
CA ASP A 90 19.63 4.36 -8.51
C ASP A 90 18.42 3.41 -8.64
N SER A 91 17.26 3.92 -9.08
CA SER A 91 16.04 3.12 -9.26
C SER A 91 16.18 2.12 -10.43
N VAL A 92 15.66 0.91 -10.25
CA VAL A 92 15.58 -0.10 -11.32
C VAL A 92 14.33 0.14 -12.16
N ASN A 93 14.47 0.13 -13.49
CA ASN A 93 13.33 0.25 -14.39
C ASN A 93 12.32 -0.90 -14.19
N LEU A 94 11.04 -0.57 -14.05
CA LEU A 94 9.97 -1.53 -13.80
C LEU A 94 9.90 -2.67 -14.83
N ASN A 95 10.16 -2.39 -16.11
CA ASN A 95 10.14 -3.41 -17.18
C ASN A 95 11.29 -4.42 -17.08
N LYS A 96 12.32 -4.10 -16.28
CA LYS A 96 13.48 -4.96 -16.03
C LYS A 96 13.47 -5.53 -14.60
N PHE A 97 12.55 -5.08 -13.76
CA PHE A 97 12.46 -5.50 -12.37
C PHE A 97 11.59 -6.76 -12.25
N SER A 98 12.11 -7.78 -11.57
CA SER A 98 11.34 -8.98 -11.25
C SER A 98 10.91 -8.91 -9.78
N PHE A 99 9.59 -8.87 -9.55
CA PHE A 99 9.06 -8.80 -8.20
C PHE A 99 9.31 -10.10 -7.42
N PRO A 100 9.87 -10.01 -6.21
CA PRO A 100 9.87 -11.13 -5.27
C PRO A 100 8.44 -11.53 -4.89
N GLU A 101 8.22 -12.81 -4.60
CA GLU A 101 6.88 -13.32 -4.22
C GLU A 101 6.30 -12.55 -3.02
N LYS A 102 7.12 -12.29 -2.00
CA LYS A 102 6.77 -11.43 -0.85
C LYS A 102 7.29 -10.02 -1.06
N SER A 103 6.39 -9.09 -1.37
CA SER A 103 6.73 -7.71 -1.69
C SER A 103 5.94 -6.72 -0.84
N VAL A 104 6.65 -5.72 -0.30
CA VAL A 104 6.08 -4.50 0.28
C VAL A 104 6.38 -3.37 -0.69
N LEU A 105 5.35 -2.66 -1.15
CA LEU A 105 5.48 -1.45 -1.96
C LEU A 105 5.26 -0.22 -1.08
N LEU A 106 6.31 0.56 -0.81
CA LEU A 106 6.20 1.83 -0.13
C LEU A 106 6.01 2.95 -1.17
N LEU A 107 4.83 3.57 -1.16
CA LEU A 107 4.49 4.67 -2.06
C LEU A 107 5.00 6.00 -1.49
N GLY A 108 5.62 6.81 -2.36
CA GLY A 108 6.12 8.13 -2.01
C GLY A 108 5.02 9.13 -1.63
N LYS A 109 5.44 10.23 -1.00
CA LYS A 109 4.54 11.31 -0.56
C LYS A 109 3.96 12.01 -1.77
N THR A 110 2.64 12.19 -1.78
CA THR A 110 1.99 13.01 -2.82
C THR A 110 2.21 14.48 -2.48
N LEU A 111 2.89 15.22 -3.36
CA LEU A 111 3.02 16.67 -3.30
C LEU A 111 1.67 17.38 -3.55
#